data_AF-A0A150RBM3-F1
#
_entry.id   AF-A0A150RBM3-F1
#
_cell.length_a   1.000
_cell.length_b   1.000
_cell.length_c   1.000
_cell.angle_alpha   90.00
_cell.angle_beta   90.00
_cell.angle_gamma   90.00
#
_symmetry.space_group_name_H-M   'P 1'
#
loop_
_entity.id
_entity.type
_entity.pdbx_description
1 polymer ?
#
loop_
_entity_poly.entity_id
_entity_poly.type
_entity_poly.pdbx_seq_one_letter_code
_entity_poly.pdbx_strand_id
1 'polypeptide(L)'
;MRSRSPSPGKPAAKQGDRIIGIDTHVVMIPSPGGPVPTPTPLPFSGALSGGLSADVLVEGKPAAIQGSTATNAPAHVPAGGTFQRPPSNQARIQAGSKTVLINDKPAAHLGDAALTCNDPADAPNGSVFASGTVLVGD
;
A
#
# COMPACT_ATOMS: atom_id res chain seq x y z
N MET A 1 -19.19 -12.51 30.76
CA MET A 1 -18.13 -12.30 29.75
C MET A 1 -18.67 -12.81 28.42
N ARG A 2 -18.93 -11.94 27.43
CA ARG A 2 -19.41 -12.41 26.12
C ARG A 2 -18.20 -12.98 25.38
N SER A 3 -18.20 -14.31 25.17
CA SER A 3 -17.31 -14.99 24.24
C SER A 3 -17.41 -14.28 22.88
N ARG A 4 -16.38 -13.51 22.52
CA ARG A 4 -16.26 -13.03 21.15
C ARG A 4 -15.72 -14.21 20.36
N SER A 5 -16.52 -14.77 19.45
CA SER A 5 -16.00 -15.71 18.46
C SER A 5 -14.80 -15.05 17.77
N PRO A 6 -13.63 -15.72 17.69
CA PRO A 6 -12.47 -15.15 17.02
C PRO A 6 -12.86 -14.80 15.58
N SER A 7 -12.58 -13.57 15.16
CA SER A 7 -12.75 -13.18 13.76
C SER A 7 -11.91 -14.10 12.89
N PRO A 8 -12.42 -14.60 11.76
CA PRO A 8 -11.63 -15.40 10.84
C PRO A 8 -10.35 -14.64 10.45
N GLY A 9 -9.22 -15.33 10.43
CA GLY A 9 -7.96 -14.74 9.98
C GLY A 9 -8.02 -14.31 8.52
N LYS A 10 -7.21 -13.32 8.16
CA LYS A 10 -7.06 -12.78 6.81
C LYS A 10 -5.80 -13.36 6.15
N PRO A 11 -5.76 -13.54 4.81
CA PRO A 11 -4.55 -13.97 4.12
C PRO A 11 -3.33 -13.13 4.50
N ALA A 12 -2.28 -13.79 4.96
CA ALA A 12 -1.00 -13.18 5.29
C ALA A 12 -0.35 -12.60 4.03
N ALA A 13 0.10 -11.36 4.11
CA ALA A 13 0.77 -10.70 3.01
C ALA A 13 2.24 -11.14 2.91
N LYS A 14 2.72 -11.28 1.68
CA LYS A 14 4.09 -11.74 1.37
C LYS A 14 4.65 -11.04 0.14
N GLN A 15 5.93 -11.29 -0.14
CA GLN A 15 6.59 -10.77 -1.34
C GLN A 15 5.77 -11.05 -2.61
N GLY A 16 5.57 -10.01 -3.41
CA GLY A 16 4.84 -10.08 -4.68
C GLY A 16 3.32 -9.92 -4.57
N ASP A 17 2.73 -9.99 -3.37
CA ASP A 17 1.38 -9.46 -3.16
C ASP A 17 1.38 -7.94 -3.41
N ARG A 18 0.20 -7.33 -3.60
CA ARG A 18 0.15 -5.93 -4.08
C ARG A 18 -0.41 -4.99 -3.02
N ILE A 19 0.01 -3.73 -3.08
CA ILE A 19 -0.76 -2.60 -2.56
C ILE A 19 -1.52 -2.02 -3.74
N ILE A 20 -2.85 -1.91 -3.61
CA ILE A 20 -3.73 -1.33 -4.61
C ILE A 20 -4.46 -0.12 -4.02
N GLY A 21 -4.70 0.90 -4.82
CA GLY A 21 -5.39 2.10 -4.39
C GLY A 21 -5.56 3.11 -5.51
N ILE A 22 -6.08 4.29 -5.16
CA ILE A 22 -6.15 5.44 -6.05
C ILE A 22 -5.55 6.62 -5.31
N ASP A 23 -4.51 7.20 -5.90
CA ASP A 23 -3.92 8.45 -5.45
C ASP A 23 -4.55 9.61 -6.21
N THR A 24 -4.69 10.76 -5.56
CA THR A 24 -4.95 12.02 -6.26
C THR A 24 -3.64 12.76 -6.40
N HIS A 25 -3.30 13.19 -7.62
CA HIS A 25 -2.17 14.07 -7.87
C HIS A 25 -2.65 15.36 -8.53
N VAL A 26 -2.03 16.49 -8.19
CA VAL A 26 -2.31 17.76 -8.85
C VAL A 26 -1.45 17.86 -10.10
N VAL A 27 -2.12 17.93 -11.25
CA VAL A 27 -1.49 18.10 -12.56
C VAL A 27 -1.68 19.54 -13.01
N MET A 28 -0.60 20.18 -13.44
CA MET A 28 -0.57 21.54 -13.97
C MET A 28 -0.89 21.52 -15.46
N ILE A 29 -2.17 21.65 -15.81
CA ILE A 29 -2.65 21.55 -17.19
C ILE A 29 -2.43 22.87 -17.93
N PRO A 30 -1.72 22.90 -19.08
CA PRO A 30 -1.51 24.12 -19.84
C PRO A 30 -2.83 24.75 -20.33
N SER A 31 -2.92 26.08 -20.24
CA SER A 31 -4.01 26.88 -20.81
C SER A 31 -3.46 28.23 -21.32
N PRO A 32 -4.21 29.00 -22.12
CA PRO A 32 -3.78 30.32 -22.59
C PRO A 32 -3.45 31.30 -21.45
N GLY A 33 -4.09 31.16 -20.28
CA GLY A 33 -3.83 31.99 -19.09
C GLY A 33 -2.70 31.46 -18.18
N GLY A 34 -2.02 30.38 -18.57
CA GLY A 34 -1.04 29.67 -17.76
C GLY A 34 -1.54 28.30 -17.26
N PRO A 35 -0.68 27.52 -16.57
CA PRO A 35 -1.06 26.20 -16.08
C PRO A 35 -2.12 26.24 -14.97
N VAL A 36 -3.16 25.40 -15.07
CA VAL A 36 -4.25 25.29 -14.09
C VAL A 36 -4.03 24.04 -13.22
N PRO A 37 -3.92 24.17 -11.88
CA PRO A 37 -3.83 23.03 -10.98
C PRO A 37 -5.11 22.18 -11.03
N THR A 38 -4.99 20.92 -11.42
CA THR A 38 -6.12 20.01 -11.61
C THR A 38 -5.90 18.72 -10.81
N PRO A 39 -6.65 18.49 -9.71
CA PRO A 39 -6.65 17.22 -9.01
C PRO A 39 -7.08 16.08 -9.94
N THR A 40 -6.20 15.11 -10.12
CA THR A 40 -6.36 14.01 -11.08
C THR A 40 -6.18 12.68 -10.36
N PRO A 41 -7.19 11.78 -10.36
CA PRO A 41 -7.05 10.45 -9.79
C PRO A 41 -6.16 9.58 -10.68
N LEU A 42 -5.20 8.88 -10.08
CA LEU A 42 -4.29 7.95 -10.72
C LEU A 42 -4.23 6.64 -9.94
N PRO A 43 -4.38 5.48 -10.61
CA PRO A 43 -4.32 4.20 -9.91
C PRO A 43 -2.91 3.95 -9.35
N PHE A 44 -2.86 3.35 -8.17
CA PHE A 44 -1.66 2.80 -7.58
C PHE A 44 -1.77 1.28 -7.58
N SER A 45 -0.75 0.60 -8.08
CA SER A 45 -0.64 -0.84 -8.01
C SER A 45 0.83 -1.24 -7.94
N GLY A 46 1.33 -1.45 -6.72
CA GLY A 46 2.73 -1.81 -6.48
C GLY A 46 2.87 -3.18 -5.86
N ALA A 47 3.85 -3.96 -6.30
CA ALA A 47 4.19 -5.24 -5.65
C ALA A 47 5.01 -4.99 -4.37
N LEU A 48 4.69 -5.71 -3.30
CA LEU A 48 5.45 -5.73 -2.06
C LEU A 48 6.83 -6.34 -2.32
N SER A 49 7.87 -5.52 -2.14
CA SER A 49 9.23 -5.88 -2.52
C SER A 49 10.31 -5.36 -1.56
N GLY A 50 9.96 -4.50 -0.61
CA GLY A 50 10.90 -3.91 0.35
C GLY A 50 10.40 -3.99 1.78
N GLY A 51 11.33 -3.89 2.75
CA GLY A 51 11.00 -3.93 4.18
C GLY A 51 10.25 -5.20 4.61
N LEU A 52 10.49 -6.32 3.93
CA LEU A 52 9.92 -7.63 4.23
C LEU A 52 10.72 -8.32 5.35
N SER A 53 10.15 -9.37 5.93
CA SER A 53 10.85 -10.24 6.87
C SER A 53 12.08 -10.90 6.22
N ALA A 54 13.18 -11.03 6.97
CA ALA A 54 14.41 -11.65 6.47
C ALA A 54 14.43 -13.17 6.66
N ASP A 55 13.58 -13.72 7.52
CA ASP A 55 13.66 -15.10 8.02
C ASP A 55 12.30 -15.81 8.13
N VAL A 56 11.19 -15.07 8.20
CA VAL A 56 9.84 -15.65 8.18
C VAL A 56 9.30 -15.64 6.77
N LEU A 57 9.01 -16.85 6.28
CA LEU A 57 8.40 -17.07 4.97
C LEU A 57 6.92 -17.42 5.12
N VAL A 58 6.08 -16.78 4.33
CA VAL A 58 4.68 -17.17 4.09
C VAL A 58 4.64 -17.80 2.70
N GLU A 59 4.28 -19.09 2.63
CA GLU A 59 4.22 -19.85 1.38
C GLU A 59 5.53 -19.79 0.58
N GLY A 60 6.66 -19.91 1.29
CA GLY A 60 8.00 -19.88 0.70
C GLY A 60 8.49 -18.49 0.25
N LYS A 61 7.77 -17.41 0.56
CA LYS A 61 8.17 -16.03 0.24
C LYS A 61 8.29 -15.18 1.50
N PRO A 62 9.22 -14.19 1.54
CA PRO A 62 9.34 -13.26 2.66
C PRO A 62 8.00 -12.63 3.06
N ALA A 63 7.67 -12.73 4.35
CA ALA A 63 6.45 -12.17 4.90
C ALA A 63 6.46 -10.64 4.88
N ALA A 64 5.33 -10.01 4.61
CA ALA A 64 5.16 -8.58 4.77
C ALA A 64 4.71 -8.24 6.20
N ILE A 65 5.18 -7.10 6.68
CA ILE A 65 4.99 -6.60 8.04
C ILE A 65 4.66 -5.11 7.97
N GLN A 66 4.26 -4.52 9.10
CA GLN A 66 4.14 -3.07 9.19
C GLN A 66 5.47 -2.40 8.77
N GLY A 67 5.36 -1.48 7.83
CA GLY A 67 6.51 -0.80 7.23
C GLY A 67 7.11 -1.46 6.00
N SER A 68 6.63 -2.64 5.56
CA SER A 68 6.97 -3.15 4.23
C SER A 68 6.51 -2.19 3.14
N THR A 69 7.24 -2.17 2.03
CA THR A 69 7.08 -1.18 0.96
C THR A 69 6.78 -1.83 -0.39
N ALA A 70 6.12 -1.04 -1.24
CA ALA A 70 5.85 -1.37 -2.63
C ALA A 70 6.16 -0.16 -3.52
N THR A 71 6.60 -0.42 -4.74
CA THR A 71 6.77 0.61 -5.77
C THR A 71 5.66 0.50 -6.80
N ASN A 72 5.01 1.62 -7.12
CA ASN A 72 3.94 1.69 -8.12
C ASN A 72 4.44 1.22 -9.50
N ALA A 73 3.67 0.37 -10.15
CA ALA A 73 3.98 -0.12 -11.50
C ALA A 73 2.69 -0.27 -12.33
N PRO A 74 2.51 0.53 -13.41
CA PRO A 74 3.43 1.55 -13.92
C PRO A 74 3.56 2.76 -12.97
N ALA A 75 4.66 3.50 -13.07
CA ALA A 75 4.80 4.77 -12.36
C ALA A 75 3.74 5.76 -12.87
N HIS A 76 3.33 6.69 -12.00
CA HIS A 76 2.40 7.75 -12.35
C HIS A 76 2.95 8.61 -13.47
N VAL A 77 2.13 8.80 -14.50
CA VAL A 77 2.39 9.68 -15.64
C VAL A 77 1.26 10.69 -15.68
N PRO A 78 1.55 12.00 -15.83
CA PRO A 78 0.50 12.99 -15.89
C PRO A 78 -0.25 12.85 -17.22
N ALA A 79 -1.58 12.96 -17.20
CA ALA A 79 -2.41 12.91 -18.40
C ALA A 79 -2.24 14.14 -19.35
N GLY A 80 -1.36 15.07 -18.98
CA GLY A 80 -0.96 16.27 -19.70
C GLY A 80 -0.16 17.20 -18.78
N GLY A 81 0.64 18.12 -19.31
CA GLY A 81 1.42 19.05 -18.49
C GLY A 81 2.43 18.37 -17.57
N THR A 82 2.58 18.89 -16.35
CA THR A 82 3.50 18.36 -15.32
C THR A 82 2.78 18.16 -14.00
N PHE A 83 3.27 17.27 -13.13
CA PHE A 83 2.82 17.26 -11.74
C PHE A 83 3.20 18.56 -11.02
N GLN A 84 2.33 19.05 -10.14
CA GLN A 84 2.69 20.13 -9.22
C GLN A 84 3.74 19.66 -8.22
N ARG A 85 3.59 18.42 -7.72
CA ARG A 85 4.56 17.71 -6.90
C ARG A 85 4.88 16.37 -7.55
N PRO A 86 6.16 16.07 -7.86
CA PRO A 86 6.53 14.77 -8.42
C PRO A 86 6.07 13.60 -7.51
N PRO A 87 5.37 12.58 -8.04
CA PRO A 87 4.93 11.43 -7.28
C PRO A 87 6.13 10.57 -6.87
N SER A 88 6.21 10.20 -5.59
CA SER A 88 7.25 9.28 -5.11
C SER A 88 7.07 7.86 -5.66
N ASN A 89 5.86 7.48 -6.07
CA ASN A 89 5.49 6.14 -6.52
C ASN A 89 5.80 5.05 -5.48
N GLN A 90 5.86 5.41 -4.20
CA GLN A 90 6.12 4.48 -3.12
C GLN A 90 4.85 4.28 -2.29
N ALA A 91 4.72 3.08 -1.74
CA ALA A 91 3.77 2.78 -0.68
C ALA A 91 4.47 2.15 0.52
N ARG A 92 3.90 2.35 1.70
CA ARG A 92 4.36 1.75 2.95
C ARG A 92 3.19 1.33 3.83
N ILE A 93 3.13 0.05 4.16
CA ILE A 93 2.11 -0.51 5.06
C ILE A 93 2.18 0.19 6.43
N GLN A 94 1.04 0.69 6.90
CA GLN A 94 0.92 1.40 8.18
C GLN A 94 0.30 0.57 9.29
N ALA A 95 -0.53 -0.40 8.94
CA ALA A 95 -1.25 -1.26 9.87
C ALA A 95 -0.93 -2.73 9.61
N GLY A 96 -1.20 -3.55 10.61
CA GLY A 96 -1.09 -5.00 10.54
C GLY A 96 -1.92 -5.61 11.67
N SER A 97 -1.71 -6.90 11.91
CA SER A 97 -2.29 -7.62 13.03
C SER A 97 -2.00 -6.95 14.39
N LYS A 98 -2.95 -7.01 15.32
CA LYS A 98 -2.80 -6.49 16.69
C LYS A 98 -2.27 -7.54 17.66
N THR A 99 -2.23 -8.80 17.25
CA THR A 99 -1.91 -9.95 18.10
C THR A 99 -0.78 -10.82 17.53
N VAL A 100 -0.53 -10.77 16.22
CA VAL A 100 0.51 -11.55 15.55
C VAL A 100 1.63 -10.63 15.10
N LEU A 101 2.82 -10.92 15.63
CA LEU A 101 4.04 -10.22 15.25
C LEU A 101 4.93 -11.14 14.41
N ILE A 102 5.58 -10.56 13.41
CA ILE A 102 6.69 -11.15 12.66
C ILE A 102 7.87 -10.19 12.80
N ASN A 103 8.99 -10.69 13.32
CA ASN A 103 10.16 -9.87 13.68
C ASN A 103 9.80 -8.63 14.52
N ASP A 104 9.00 -8.85 15.57
CA ASP A 104 8.52 -7.80 16.51
C ASP A 104 7.70 -6.68 15.87
N LYS A 105 7.20 -6.89 14.65
CA LYS A 105 6.31 -5.96 13.95
C LYS A 105 4.97 -6.61 13.63
N PRO A 106 3.87 -5.86 13.62
CA PRO A 106 2.57 -6.35 13.17
C PRO A 106 2.68 -7.07 11.82
N ALA A 107 2.23 -8.33 11.78
CA ALA A 107 2.16 -9.09 10.54
C ALA A 107 1.12 -8.45 9.60
N ALA A 108 1.48 -8.17 8.36
CA ALA A 108 0.54 -7.60 7.40
C ALA A 108 -0.35 -8.69 6.81
N HIS A 109 -1.61 -8.34 6.53
CA HIS A 109 -2.60 -9.21 5.94
C HIS A 109 -3.58 -8.43 5.03
N LEU A 110 -4.37 -9.16 4.26
CA LEU A 110 -5.37 -8.61 3.34
C LEU A 110 -6.20 -7.49 3.99
N GLY A 111 -6.24 -6.33 3.33
CA GLY A 111 -7.02 -5.17 3.74
C GLY A 111 -6.23 -4.11 4.50
N ASP A 112 -5.01 -4.39 4.95
CA ASP A 112 -4.24 -3.42 5.73
C ASP A 112 -3.92 -2.15 4.95
N ALA A 113 -4.07 -1.01 5.63
CA ALA A 113 -3.84 0.28 5.03
C ALA A 113 -2.36 0.55 4.78
N ALA A 114 -2.06 1.18 3.65
CA ALA A 114 -0.72 1.64 3.29
C ALA A 114 -0.76 3.11 2.87
N LEU A 115 0.21 3.89 3.35
CA LEU A 115 0.45 5.23 2.81
C LEU A 115 0.93 5.10 1.37
N THR A 116 0.40 5.94 0.50
CA THR A 116 0.76 6.10 -0.92
C THR A 116 0.99 7.58 -1.21
N CYS A 117 1.52 7.92 -2.39
CA CYS A 117 2.05 9.25 -2.70
C CYS A 117 1.03 10.36 -3.00
N ASN A 118 -0.19 10.23 -2.48
CA ASN A 118 -1.30 11.16 -2.67
C ASN A 118 -0.96 12.64 -2.37
N ASP A 119 -1.50 13.59 -3.13
CA ASP A 119 -1.43 15.03 -2.85
C ASP A 119 -2.59 15.48 -1.93
N PRO A 120 -2.38 16.46 -1.02
CA PRO A 120 -1.18 17.29 -0.85
C PRO A 120 -0.09 16.64 0.03
N ALA A 121 -0.34 15.45 0.58
CA ALA A 121 0.56 14.68 1.44
C ALA A 121 0.20 13.20 1.35
N ASP A 122 1.22 12.34 1.50
CA ASP A 122 1.04 10.89 1.48
C ASP A 122 -0.13 10.50 2.40
N ALA A 123 -1.02 9.65 1.90
CA ALA A 123 -2.28 9.32 2.56
C ALA A 123 -2.53 7.80 2.50
N PRO A 124 -3.32 7.24 3.44
CA PRO A 124 -3.57 5.80 3.51
C PRO A 124 -4.60 5.33 2.46
N ASN A 125 -4.37 5.67 1.19
CA ASN A 125 -5.27 5.34 0.09
C ASN A 125 -5.01 3.93 -0.48
N GLY A 126 -3.85 3.34 -0.14
CA GLY A 126 -3.50 1.98 -0.51
C GLY A 126 -4.06 0.95 0.47
N SER A 127 -4.42 -0.22 -0.04
CA SER A 127 -4.76 -1.40 0.74
C SER A 127 -3.97 -2.61 0.26
N VAL A 128 -3.49 -3.42 1.19
CA VAL A 128 -2.83 -4.69 0.90
C VAL A 128 -3.82 -5.67 0.27
N PHE A 129 -3.52 -6.14 -0.92
CA PHE A 129 -4.24 -7.18 -1.65
C PHE A 129 -3.41 -8.46 -1.66
N ALA A 130 -3.72 -9.34 -0.70
CA ALA A 130 -3.03 -10.60 -0.47
C ALA A 130 -3.97 -11.80 -0.64
N SER A 131 -3.42 -12.92 -1.07
CA SER A 131 -4.13 -14.20 -1.18
C SER A 131 -3.20 -15.33 -0.73
N GLY A 132 -3.74 -16.41 -0.19
CA GLY A 132 -2.95 -17.54 0.28
C GLY A 132 -3.70 -18.38 1.31
N THR A 133 -3.07 -19.47 1.76
CA THR A 133 -3.63 -20.41 2.74
C THR A 133 -3.20 -20.12 4.17
N VAL A 134 -2.18 -19.27 4.37
CA VAL A 134 -1.77 -18.81 5.70
C VAL A 134 -2.64 -17.63 6.10
N LEU A 135 -3.34 -17.76 7.23
CA LEU A 135 -4.23 -16.73 7.76
C LEU A 135 -3.67 -16.12 9.05
N VAL A 136 -3.76 -14.79 9.17
CA VAL A 136 -3.32 -14.02 10.34
C VAL A 136 -4.55 -13.35 10.96
N GLY A 137 -4.69 -13.47 12.29
CA GLY A 137 -5.75 -12.83 13.04
C GLY A 137 -5.46 -11.37 13.37
N ASP A 138 -6.47 -10.63 13.83
CA ASP A 138 -6.30 -9.29 14.42
C ASP A 138 -5.96 -9.40 15.90
#